data_AF-A0A8H5CJA1-F1
#
_entry.id   AF-A0A8H5CJA1-F1
#
_cell.length_a   1.000
_cell.length_b   1.000
_cell.length_c   1.000
_cell.angle_alpha   90.00
_cell.angle_beta   90.00
_cell.angle_gamma   90.00
#
_symmetry.space_group_name_H-M   'P 1'
#
loop_
_entity.id
_entity.type
_entity.pdbx_description
1 polymer ?
#
loop_
_entity_poly.entity_id
_entity_poly.type
_entity_poly.pdbx_seq_one_letter_code
_entity_poly.pdbx_strand_id
1 'polypeptide(L)'
;MSSRVRKASSEPEGIRFEKVKLVPTSGMTAWEQVDKDLLSRYNDAIRCLKIEEELKANFEKEVKTLKGALLKERDMHNNTRLRLDPKNDDLVELRGRIADLEVDLQAEKRLNRASRRAEAFVDQDTEFKRVVDNSYRSVSHTSGGSPTPTDIDEISTTVSQMYSEDDQSIDTTMQPPLSIISDSEDSPDSQFSVGDCDIFTSVARNLGDMTAVALYNVLQYPLDALTSKDDWFYKAFHFLNDDLGIQYRNLLENWVILERNREWSQGLKSRSLDAKYRPREVSRWIGGARYRDSVKRTCIASERIIDFTKDFWQWWCNLQPEWRPTIEVDTVAKPRVLTTNDENKSWKKLNVAGQNGWLSLIVCVKWWGLALQSQACNAPAAWKEDWEQATDDLLGSLEGVLRYLGIPGARKV
;
A
#
# COMPACT_ATOMS: atom_id res chain seq x y z
N MET A 1 -17.21 45.93 -18.09
CA MET A 1 -17.91 45.73 -19.38
C MET A 1 -19.39 45.51 -19.09
N SER A 2 -20.22 46.53 -19.32
CA SER A 2 -21.66 46.51 -19.01
C SER A 2 -22.46 45.86 -20.14
N SER A 3 -23.09 44.73 -19.85
CA SER A 3 -23.93 43.99 -20.79
C SER A 3 -25.38 44.49 -20.75
N ARG A 4 -25.80 45.20 -21.80
CA ARG A 4 -27.19 45.61 -22.04
C ARG A 4 -28.05 44.40 -22.46
N VAL A 5 -29.02 44.05 -21.63
CA VAL A 5 -30.08 43.08 -21.98
C VAL A 5 -31.20 43.84 -22.72
N ARG A 6 -31.46 43.48 -23.97
CA ARG A 6 -32.59 43.98 -24.77
C ARG A 6 -33.85 43.20 -24.40
N LYS A 7 -34.87 43.91 -23.93
CA LYS A 7 -36.22 43.40 -23.67
C LYS A 7 -37.04 43.54 -24.95
N ALA A 8 -37.40 42.44 -25.60
CA ALA A 8 -38.34 42.43 -26.71
C ALA A 8 -39.75 42.25 -26.15
N SER A 9 -40.61 43.24 -26.38
CA SER A 9 -42.04 43.23 -26.04
C SER A 9 -42.80 42.90 -27.32
N SER A 10 -43.37 41.70 -27.40
CA SER A 10 -44.32 41.32 -28.45
C SER A 10 -45.71 41.24 -27.83
N GLU A 11 -46.58 42.19 -28.18
CA GLU A 11 -48.02 42.11 -27.90
C GLU A 11 -48.65 41.01 -28.78
N PRO A 12 -49.49 40.12 -28.23
CA PRO A 12 -50.22 39.15 -29.02
C PRO A 12 -51.43 39.79 -29.70
N GLU A 13 -51.54 39.57 -31.01
CA GLU A 13 -52.66 39.97 -31.86
C GLU A 13 -54.01 39.47 -31.34
N GLY A 14 -55.00 40.36 -31.32
CA GLY A 14 -56.34 40.10 -30.82
C GLY A 14 -57.11 39.10 -31.67
N ILE A 15 -57.41 37.94 -31.08
CA ILE A 15 -58.32 36.94 -31.65
C ILE A 15 -59.76 37.48 -31.57
N ARG A 16 -60.38 37.72 -32.73
CA ARG A 16 -61.80 38.04 -32.85
C ARG A 16 -62.63 36.77 -32.62
N PHE A 17 -63.42 36.75 -31.56
CA PHE A 17 -64.41 35.70 -31.31
C PHE A 17 -65.70 35.99 -32.07
N GLU A 18 -66.02 35.17 -33.06
CA GLU A 18 -67.36 35.10 -33.66
C GLU A 18 -68.36 34.49 -32.66
N LYS A 19 -69.51 35.14 -32.50
CA LYS A 19 -70.60 34.70 -31.64
C LYS A 19 -71.30 33.48 -32.26
N VAL A 20 -70.86 32.27 -31.91
CA VAL A 20 -71.57 31.03 -32.21
C VAL A 20 -72.76 30.90 -31.24
N LYS A 21 -73.98 30.90 -31.77
CA LYS A 21 -75.21 30.58 -31.02
C LYS A 21 -75.22 29.08 -30.71
N LEU A 22 -74.95 28.72 -29.46
CA LEU A 22 -75.07 27.34 -28.98
C LEU A 22 -76.54 26.99 -28.72
N VAL A 23 -76.99 25.92 -29.35
CA VAL A 23 -78.32 25.31 -29.15
C VAL A 23 -78.26 24.46 -27.87
N PRO A 24 -79.24 24.54 -26.95
CA PRO A 24 -79.23 23.75 -25.72
C PRO A 24 -79.57 22.29 -26.05
N THR A 25 -78.57 21.41 -26.08
CA THR A 25 -78.78 19.96 -26.16
C THR A 25 -79.02 19.40 -24.76
N SER A 26 -80.13 18.66 -24.62
CA SER A 26 -80.60 17.99 -23.41
C SER A 26 -79.64 16.86 -22.95
N GLY A 27 -78.50 17.25 -22.38
CA GLY A 27 -77.44 16.36 -21.88
C GLY A 27 -76.64 16.95 -20.71
N MET A 28 -77.25 17.84 -19.92
CA MET A 28 -76.59 18.56 -18.81
C MET A 28 -76.08 17.65 -17.68
N THR A 29 -76.64 16.46 -17.49
CA THR A 29 -76.27 15.57 -16.38
C THR A 29 -74.89 14.92 -16.53
N ALA A 30 -74.39 14.76 -17.76
CA ALA A 30 -73.05 14.20 -18.00
C ALA A 30 -71.93 15.22 -17.71
N TRP A 31 -72.16 16.50 -18.03
CA TRP A 31 -71.19 17.58 -17.82
C TRP A 31 -71.00 17.89 -16.33
N GLU A 32 -72.08 17.91 -15.53
CA GLU A 32 -72.00 18.11 -14.09
C GLU A 32 -71.19 17.01 -13.36
N GLN A 33 -71.21 15.78 -13.87
CA GLN A 33 -70.43 14.68 -13.28
C GLN A 33 -68.95 14.77 -13.66
N VAL A 34 -68.63 15.18 -14.88
CA VAL A 34 -67.25 15.42 -15.34
C VAL A 34 -66.62 16.57 -14.55
N ASP A 35 -67.37 17.63 -14.28
CA ASP A 35 -66.91 18.77 -13.48
C ASP A 35 -66.58 18.37 -12.03
N LYS A 36 -67.35 17.46 -11.44
CA LYS A 36 -67.08 16.93 -10.09
C LYS A 36 -65.82 16.06 -10.03
N ASP A 37 -65.59 15.19 -11.01
CA ASP A 37 -64.37 14.36 -11.08
C ASP A 37 -63.13 15.22 -11.33
N LEU A 38 -63.21 16.20 -12.24
CA LEU A 38 -62.13 17.16 -12.48
C LEU A 38 -61.80 17.98 -11.23
N LEU A 39 -62.82 18.49 -10.52
CA LEU A 39 -62.62 19.23 -9.29
C LEU A 39 -62.01 18.36 -8.19
N SER A 40 -62.40 17.08 -8.08
CA SER A 40 -61.80 16.13 -7.16
C SER A 40 -60.32 15.93 -7.45
N ARG A 41 -59.96 15.63 -8.70
CA ARG A 41 -58.56 15.43 -9.12
C ARG A 41 -57.71 16.67 -8.92
N TYR A 42 -58.28 17.85 -9.19
CA TYR A 42 -57.61 19.12 -8.95
C TYR A 42 -57.33 19.34 -7.47
N ASN A 43 -58.30 19.06 -6.59
CA ASN A 43 -58.11 19.15 -5.15
C ASN A 43 -57.08 18.13 -4.62
N ASP A 44 -57.09 16.90 -5.17
CA ASP A 44 -56.10 15.88 -4.85
C ASP A 44 -54.69 16.30 -5.28
N ALA A 45 -54.54 16.87 -6.48
CA ALA A 45 -53.26 17.40 -6.96
C ALA A 45 -52.73 18.52 -6.05
N ILE A 46 -53.59 19.45 -5.61
CA ILE A 46 -53.22 20.48 -4.63
C ILE A 46 -52.77 19.84 -3.32
N ARG A 47 -53.45 18.78 -2.85
CA ARG A 47 -53.08 18.08 -1.62
C ARG A 47 -51.71 17.41 -1.75
N CYS A 48 -51.43 16.76 -2.87
CA CYS A 48 -50.12 16.16 -3.15
C CYS A 48 -49.01 17.22 -3.15
N LEU A 49 -49.21 18.36 -3.81
CA LEU A 49 -48.22 19.45 -3.84
C LEU A 49 -47.92 19.99 -2.43
N LYS A 50 -48.93 20.12 -1.57
CA LYS A 50 -48.70 20.53 -0.16
C LYS A 50 -47.88 19.51 0.62
N ILE A 51 -48.15 18.21 0.42
CA ILE A 51 -47.37 17.14 1.07
C ILE A 51 -45.91 17.16 0.58
N GLU A 52 -45.67 17.39 -0.71
CA GLU A 52 -44.31 17.50 -1.25
C GLU A 52 -43.55 18.71 -0.66
N GLU A 53 -44.20 19.85 -0.50
CA GLU A 53 -43.61 21.03 0.16
C GLU A 53 -43.26 20.75 1.63
N GLU A 54 -44.15 20.10 2.38
CA GLU A 54 -43.90 19.71 3.77
C GLU A 54 -42.75 18.70 3.88
N LEU A 55 -42.70 17.71 2.98
CA LEU A 55 -41.63 16.71 2.92
C LEU A 55 -40.28 17.38 2.64
N LYS A 56 -40.23 18.32 1.68
CA LYS A 56 -39.04 19.08 1.34
C LYS A 56 -38.55 19.91 2.53
N ALA A 57 -39.45 20.61 3.22
CA ALA A 57 -39.11 21.39 4.41
C ALA A 57 -38.55 20.50 5.54
N ASN A 58 -39.09 19.29 5.71
CA ASN A 58 -38.59 18.33 6.69
C ASN A 58 -37.18 17.83 6.32
N PHE A 59 -36.94 17.48 5.06
CA PHE A 59 -35.61 17.08 4.59
C PHE A 59 -34.57 18.20 4.77
N GLU A 60 -34.91 19.45 4.44
CA GLU A 60 -34.01 20.59 4.64
C GLU A 60 -33.64 20.79 6.13
N LYS A 61 -34.60 20.58 7.03
CA LYS A 61 -34.38 20.62 8.48
C LYS A 61 -33.47 19.48 8.96
N GLU A 62 -33.65 18.27 8.43
CA GLU A 62 -32.83 17.11 8.76
C GLU A 62 -31.39 17.30 8.26
N VAL A 63 -31.20 17.72 7.01
CA VAL A 63 -29.89 18.02 6.43
C VAL A 63 -29.16 19.10 7.25
N LYS A 64 -29.87 20.13 7.70
CA LYS A 64 -29.30 21.17 8.58
C LYS A 64 -28.86 20.62 9.93
N THR A 65 -29.65 19.72 10.52
CA THR A 65 -29.31 19.04 11.78
C THR A 65 -28.07 18.16 11.61
N LEU A 66 -28.04 17.32 10.57
CA LEU A 66 -26.92 16.43 10.27
C LEU A 66 -25.64 17.22 9.99
N LYS A 67 -25.72 18.32 9.24
CA LYS A 67 -24.57 19.20 9.00
C LYS A 67 -24.02 19.81 10.29
N GLY A 68 -24.91 20.18 11.23
CA GLY A 68 -24.52 20.65 12.55
C GLY A 68 -23.84 19.58 13.39
N ALA A 69 -24.33 18.34 13.36
CA ALA A 69 -23.71 17.20 14.03
C ALA A 69 -22.32 16.88 13.45
N LEU A 70 -22.21 16.84 12.12
CA LEU A 70 -20.94 16.60 11.41
C LEU A 70 -19.87 17.65 11.78
N LEU A 71 -20.28 18.93 11.88
CA LEU A 71 -19.35 20.00 12.25
C LEU A 71 -18.82 19.82 13.68
N LYS A 72 -19.69 19.47 14.64
CA LYS A 72 -19.29 19.17 16.02
C LYS A 72 -18.35 17.98 16.11
N GLU A 73 -18.65 16.92 15.35
CA GLU A 73 -17.84 15.70 15.30
C GLU A 73 -16.45 15.99 14.74
N ARG A 74 -16.37 16.80 13.68
CA ARG A 74 -15.11 17.29 13.12
C ARG A 74 -14.29 18.09 14.14
N ASP A 75 -14.93 18.98 14.89
CA ASP A 75 -14.24 19.79 15.90
C ASP A 75 -13.75 18.92 17.07
N MET A 76 -14.53 17.90 17.47
CA MET A 76 -14.12 16.92 18.47
C MET A 76 -12.92 16.08 18.01
N HIS A 77 -12.90 15.67 16.74
CA HIS A 77 -11.77 14.95 16.16
C HIS A 77 -10.51 15.82 16.11
N ASN A 78 -10.63 17.07 15.67
CA ASN A 78 -9.50 18.01 15.67
C ASN A 78 -8.94 18.22 17.08
N ASN A 79 -9.80 18.37 18.08
CA ASN A 79 -9.38 18.47 19.48
C ASN A 79 -8.69 17.19 19.98
N THR A 80 -9.17 16.02 19.55
CA THR A 80 -8.54 14.74 19.88
C THR A 80 -7.16 14.63 19.24
N ARG A 81 -7.03 15.05 17.97
CA ARG A 81 -5.74 15.09 17.27
C ARG A 81 -4.73 15.99 17.98
N LEU A 82 -5.13 17.22 18.34
CA LEU A 82 -4.28 18.15 19.09
C LEU A 82 -3.83 17.60 20.47
N ARG A 83 -4.60 16.69 21.07
CA ARG A 83 -4.20 16.01 22.32
C ARG A 83 -3.27 14.82 22.09
N LEU A 84 -3.31 14.21 20.90
CA LEU A 84 -2.48 13.05 20.55
C LEU A 84 -1.14 13.46 19.95
N ASP A 85 -1.08 14.58 19.23
CA ASP A 85 0.14 15.06 18.56
C ASP A 85 1.34 15.14 19.55
N PRO A 86 1.23 15.73 20.76
CA PRO A 86 2.35 15.77 21.71
C PRO A 86 2.81 14.38 22.18
N LYS A 87 1.87 13.44 22.33
CA LYS A 87 2.21 12.06 22.72
C LYS A 87 2.94 11.32 21.61
N ASN A 88 2.65 11.67 20.35
CA ASN A 88 3.35 11.10 19.22
C ASN A 88 4.79 11.61 19.15
N ASP A 89 5.02 12.89 19.48
CA ASP A 89 6.37 13.45 19.62
C ASP A 89 7.15 12.75 20.74
N ASP A 90 6.53 12.53 21.91
CA ASP A 90 7.13 11.76 23.02
C ASP A 90 7.49 10.33 22.58
N LEU A 91 6.65 9.67 21.78
CA LEU A 91 6.92 8.33 21.26
C LEU A 91 8.07 8.31 20.25
N VAL A 92 8.21 9.35 19.43
CA VAL A 92 9.35 9.49 18.51
C VAL A 92 10.64 9.69 19.30
N GLU A 93 10.62 10.52 20.34
CA GLU A 93 11.76 10.71 21.24
C GLU A 93 12.15 9.40 21.93
N LEU A 94 11.19 8.66 22.50
CA LEU A 94 11.45 7.37 23.14
C LEU A 94 12.04 6.35 22.16
N ARG A 95 11.57 6.31 20.92
CA ARG A 95 12.15 5.44 19.88
C ARG A 95 13.58 5.82 19.55
N GLY A 96 13.90 7.12 19.50
CA GLY A 96 15.27 7.60 19.35
C GLY A 96 16.17 7.10 20.48
N ARG A 97 15.72 7.26 21.74
CA ARG A 97 16.47 6.79 22.92
C ARG A 97 16.68 5.27 22.94
N ILE A 98 15.69 4.49 22.51
CA ILE A 98 15.83 3.03 22.38
C ILE A 98 16.90 2.70 21.33
N ALA A 99 16.89 3.36 20.17
CA ALA A 99 17.89 3.12 19.13
C ALA A 99 19.31 3.46 19.60
N ASP A 100 19.49 4.56 20.33
CA ASP A 100 20.79 4.93 20.91
C ASP A 100 21.27 3.87 21.92
N LEU A 101 20.39 3.39 22.81
CA LEU A 101 20.69 2.32 23.77
C LEU A 101 21.04 1.00 23.09
N GLU A 102 20.41 0.67 21.96
CA GLU A 102 20.75 -0.53 21.18
C GLU A 102 22.17 -0.43 20.58
N VAL A 103 22.58 0.75 20.12
CA VAL A 103 23.94 1.00 19.62
C VAL A 103 24.96 0.84 20.76
N ASP A 104 24.70 1.43 21.92
CA ASP A 104 25.55 1.31 23.10
C ASP A 104 25.69 -0.15 23.55
N LEU A 105 24.57 -0.89 23.60
CA LEU A 105 24.58 -2.32 23.93
C LEU A 105 25.39 -3.14 22.92
N GLN A 106 25.32 -2.82 21.62
CA GLN A 106 26.14 -3.49 20.61
C GLN A 106 27.62 -3.15 20.76
N ALA A 107 27.97 -1.91 21.10
CA ALA A 107 29.33 -1.49 21.38
C ALA A 107 29.91 -2.22 22.60
N GLU A 108 29.13 -2.34 23.68
CA GLU A 108 29.51 -3.09 24.88
C GLU A 108 29.72 -4.58 24.57
N LYS A 109 28.82 -5.20 23.78
CA LYS A 109 28.98 -6.59 23.33
C LYS A 109 30.27 -6.78 22.53
N ARG A 110 30.66 -5.81 21.70
CA ARG A 110 31.93 -5.85 20.95
C ARG A 110 33.14 -5.74 21.88
N LEU A 111 33.08 -4.84 22.87
CA LEU A 111 34.14 -4.68 23.87
C LEU A 111 34.31 -5.96 24.71
N ASN A 112 33.21 -6.57 25.16
CA ASN A 112 33.23 -7.83 25.90
C ASN A 112 33.83 -8.98 25.07
N ARG A 113 33.52 -9.06 23.77
CA ARG A 113 34.16 -10.04 22.87
C ARG A 113 35.66 -9.79 22.71
N ALA A 114 36.07 -8.53 22.62
CA ALA A 114 37.48 -8.17 22.54
C ALA A 114 38.24 -8.52 23.84
N SER A 115 37.64 -8.24 25.01
CA SER A 115 38.21 -8.61 26.32
C SER A 115 38.43 -10.12 26.44
N ARG A 116 37.42 -10.94 26.09
CA ARG A 116 37.54 -12.40 26.12
C ARG A 116 38.63 -12.92 25.17
N ARG A 117 38.83 -12.29 24.02
CA ARG A 117 39.93 -12.62 23.10
C ARG A 117 41.29 -12.28 23.70
N ALA A 118 41.41 -11.14 24.37
CA ALA A 118 42.65 -10.74 25.04
C ALA A 118 42.99 -11.69 26.20
N GLU A 119 42.00 -12.10 27.00
CA GLU A 119 42.17 -13.10 28.07
C GLU A 119 42.64 -14.44 27.50
N ALA A 120 42.00 -14.94 26.44
CA ALA A 120 42.41 -16.19 25.78
C ALA A 120 43.86 -16.13 25.24
N PHE A 121 44.30 -14.97 24.75
CA PHE A 121 45.67 -14.78 24.29
C PHE A 121 46.68 -14.83 25.45
N VAL A 122 46.34 -14.26 26.62
CA VAL A 122 47.18 -14.34 27.83
C VAL A 122 47.29 -15.78 28.33
N ASP A 123 46.20 -16.55 28.27
CA ASP A 123 46.21 -17.97 28.63
C ASP A 123 47.10 -18.79 27.67
N GLN A 124 47.05 -18.52 26.36
CA GLN A 124 47.93 -19.14 25.37
C GLN A 124 49.41 -18.80 25.61
N ASP A 125 49.76 -17.55 25.90
CA ASP A 125 51.14 -17.15 26.22
C ASP A 125 51.65 -17.81 27.51
N THR A 126 50.77 -17.95 28.51
CA THR A 126 51.09 -18.62 29.77
C THR A 126 51.37 -20.10 29.56
N GLU A 127 50.55 -20.79 28.75
CA GLU A 127 50.77 -22.19 28.41
C GLU A 127 52.03 -22.38 27.56
N PHE A 128 52.29 -21.47 26.60
CA PHE A 128 53.51 -21.48 25.82
C PHE A 128 54.76 -21.38 26.71
N LYS A 129 54.80 -20.43 27.65
CA LYS A 129 55.90 -20.31 28.63
C LYS A 129 56.08 -21.57 29.46
N ARG A 130 54.99 -22.22 29.87
CA ARG A 130 55.03 -23.49 30.62
C ARG A 130 55.66 -24.62 29.81
N VAL A 131 55.31 -24.75 28.53
CA VAL A 131 55.89 -25.76 27.63
C VAL A 131 57.38 -25.52 27.44
N VAL A 132 57.80 -24.27 27.27
CA VAL A 132 59.21 -23.88 27.16
C VAL A 132 59.98 -24.23 28.44
N ASP A 133 59.49 -23.84 29.61
CA ASP A 133 60.12 -24.13 30.91
C ASP A 133 60.25 -25.65 31.18
N ASN A 134 59.22 -26.43 30.84
CA ASN A 134 59.24 -27.89 30.97
C ASN A 134 60.27 -28.54 30.03
N SER A 135 60.43 -28.00 28.82
CA SER A 135 61.43 -28.47 27.85
C SER A 135 62.85 -28.23 28.37
N TYR A 136 63.13 -27.03 28.89
CA TYR A 136 64.43 -26.72 29.51
C TYR A 136 64.74 -27.59 30.74
N ARG A 137 63.74 -27.92 31.57
CA ARG A 137 63.90 -28.86 32.70
C ARG A 137 64.19 -30.29 32.27
N SER A 138 63.59 -30.75 31.17
CA SER A 138 63.79 -32.11 30.66
C SER A 138 65.22 -32.31 30.13
N VAL A 139 65.79 -31.29 29.46
CA VAL A 139 67.17 -31.32 28.94
C VAL A 139 68.21 -31.29 30.07
N SER A 140 67.92 -30.64 31.19
CA SER A 140 68.87 -30.54 32.31
C SER A 140 69.00 -31.81 33.16
N HIS A 141 68.11 -32.79 33.01
CA HIS A 141 68.16 -34.05 33.77
C HIS A 141 68.81 -35.23 33.03
N THR A 142 69.09 -35.13 31.72
CA THR A 142 69.53 -36.28 30.92
C THR A 142 71.04 -36.42 30.69
N SER A 143 71.89 -35.41 30.90
CA SER A 143 73.34 -35.63 30.80
C SER A 143 74.15 -34.45 31.35
N GLY A 144 75.21 -34.73 32.11
CA GLY A 144 76.24 -33.75 32.49
C GLY A 144 77.15 -33.34 31.32
N GLY A 145 76.65 -33.37 30.10
CA GLY A 145 77.34 -33.00 28.87
C GLY A 145 76.75 -31.71 28.29
N SER A 146 77.62 -30.80 27.85
CA SER A 146 77.22 -29.56 27.18
C SER A 146 76.27 -29.87 26.01
N PRO A 147 75.15 -29.13 25.87
CA PRO A 147 74.16 -29.40 24.83
C PRO A 147 74.81 -29.38 23.46
N THR A 148 74.55 -30.40 22.66
CA THR A 148 75.10 -30.50 21.31
C THR A 148 74.25 -29.65 20.36
N PRO A 149 74.81 -29.14 19.25
CA PRO A 149 74.06 -28.33 18.28
C PRO A 149 72.78 -29.00 17.77
N THR A 150 72.74 -30.34 17.76
CA THR A 150 71.59 -31.14 17.33
C THR A 150 70.40 -31.05 18.28
N ASP A 151 70.63 -30.86 19.59
CA ASP A 151 69.57 -30.73 20.59
C ASP A 151 68.81 -29.38 20.46
N ILE A 152 69.47 -28.35 19.91
CA ILE A 152 68.87 -27.03 19.68
C ILE A 152 67.92 -27.05 18.48
N ASP A 153 68.28 -27.80 17.43
CA ASP A 153 67.45 -27.93 16.22
C ASP A 153 66.14 -28.70 16.48
N GLU A 154 66.16 -29.68 17.39
CA GLU A 154 64.97 -30.47 17.73
C GLU A 154 63.94 -29.64 18.54
N ILE A 155 64.42 -28.78 19.45
CA ILE A 155 63.59 -27.81 20.16
C ILE A 155 63.02 -26.77 19.18
N SER A 156 63.83 -26.24 18.27
CA SER A 156 63.37 -25.28 17.26
C SER A 156 62.30 -25.89 16.35
N THR A 157 62.45 -27.16 15.98
CA THR A 157 61.50 -27.87 15.12
C THR A 157 60.16 -28.09 15.83
N THR A 158 60.20 -28.47 17.12
CA THR A 158 58.99 -28.67 17.94
C THR A 158 58.23 -27.36 18.15
N VAL A 159 58.94 -26.25 18.41
CA VAL A 159 58.33 -24.92 18.53
C VAL A 159 57.73 -24.47 17.19
N SER A 160 58.41 -24.68 16.05
CA SER A 160 57.87 -24.33 14.74
C SER A 160 56.66 -25.18 14.33
N GLN A 161 56.58 -26.45 14.75
CA GLN A 161 55.40 -27.29 14.51
C GLN A 161 54.17 -26.81 15.30
N MET A 162 54.33 -26.39 16.56
CA MET A 162 53.21 -25.84 17.35
C MET A 162 52.61 -24.57 16.72
N TYR A 163 53.41 -23.73 16.05
CA TYR A 163 52.91 -22.52 15.37
C TYR A 163 52.37 -22.78 13.95
N SER A 164 52.59 -23.97 13.37
CA SER A 164 52.20 -24.25 11.99
C SER A 164 50.85 -24.95 11.84
N GLU A 165 50.28 -25.51 12.92
CA GLU A 165 49.03 -26.29 12.85
C GLU A 165 47.76 -25.47 13.12
N ASP A 166 47.84 -24.30 13.77
CA ASP A 166 46.66 -23.47 14.10
C ASP A 166 46.39 -22.31 13.12
N ASP A 167 47.22 -22.09 12.10
CA ASP A 167 47.10 -20.94 11.19
C ASP A 167 46.13 -21.19 9.99
N GLN A 168 45.33 -22.26 10.03
CA GLN A 168 44.33 -22.58 8.99
C GLN A 168 42.88 -22.16 9.31
N SER A 169 42.61 -21.42 10.39
CA SER A 169 41.23 -20.96 10.65
C SER A 169 41.05 -19.51 11.11
N ILE A 170 42.06 -18.65 11.02
CA ILE A 170 41.89 -17.21 11.30
C ILE A 170 41.76 -16.44 9.98
N ASP A 171 40.53 -16.35 9.50
CA ASP A 171 40.11 -15.47 8.40
C ASP A 171 40.39 -14.00 8.78
N THR A 172 41.61 -13.55 8.44
CA THR A 172 42.02 -12.15 8.52
C THR A 172 41.57 -11.43 7.26
N THR A 173 40.26 -11.24 7.13
CA THR A 173 39.69 -10.26 6.21
C THR A 173 39.53 -8.93 6.96
N MET A 174 40.59 -8.12 7.00
CA MET A 174 40.47 -6.68 7.27
C MET A 174 39.97 -5.97 6.00
N GLN A 175 38.70 -6.21 5.64
CA GLN A 175 37.95 -5.29 4.76
C GLN A 175 36.88 -4.57 5.58
N PRO A 176 36.64 -3.26 5.34
CA PRO A 176 35.52 -2.56 5.95
C PRO A 176 34.22 -3.02 5.26
N PRO A 177 33.21 -3.58 5.96
CA PRO A 177 32.01 -4.01 5.28
C PRO A 177 30.94 -2.93 5.35
N LEU A 178 30.75 -2.23 4.23
CA LEU A 178 29.45 -1.73 3.80
C LEU A 178 28.78 -2.81 2.94
N SER A 179 28.14 -3.81 3.55
CA SER A 179 27.11 -4.63 2.90
C SER A 179 26.52 -5.65 3.89
N ILE A 180 25.21 -5.52 4.16
CA ILE A 180 24.40 -6.38 5.01
C ILE A 180 23.64 -7.37 4.14
N ILE A 181 23.96 -8.67 4.21
CA ILE A 181 23.09 -9.86 4.06
C ILE A 181 23.80 -10.99 4.86
N SER A 182 23.35 -11.31 6.06
CA SER A 182 22.53 -12.49 6.46
C SER A 182 23.25 -13.83 6.41
N ASP A 183 23.51 -14.40 7.58
CA ASP A 183 23.46 -15.83 7.85
C ASP A 183 22.77 -16.09 9.21
N SER A 184 21.89 -17.08 9.18
CA SER A 184 21.27 -17.85 10.27
C SER A 184 22.34 -18.68 11.00
N GLU A 185 22.25 -19.10 12.27
CA GLU A 185 21.21 -19.88 12.95
C GLU A 185 21.31 -19.70 14.49
N ASP A 186 20.39 -20.38 15.19
CA ASP A 186 20.34 -20.70 16.63
C ASP A 186 19.70 -19.69 17.60
N SER A 187 18.41 -19.92 17.86
CA SER A 187 17.72 -19.44 19.07
C SER A 187 17.10 -20.64 19.81
N PRO A 188 17.36 -20.81 21.12
CA PRO A 188 16.72 -21.82 21.94
C PRO A 188 15.37 -21.34 22.45
N ASP A 189 14.56 -22.32 22.84
CA ASP A 189 13.23 -22.24 23.42
C ASP A 189 13.03 -21.13 24.45
N SER A 190 11.95 -20.37 24.28
CA SER A 190 11.40 -19.50 25.33
C SER A 190 9.89 -19.67 25.40
N GLN A 191 9.48 -20.51 26.34
CA GLN A 191 8.10 -20.60 26.83
C GLN A 191 7.84 -19.37 27.71
N PHE A 192 7.01 -18.44 27.24
CA PHE A 192 6.40 -17.42 28.11
C PHE A 192 4.89 -17.63 28.18
N SER A 193 4.45 -17.86 29.42
CA SER A 193 3.06 -18.00 29.84
C SER A 193 2.26 -16.74 29.53
N VAL A 194 1.12 -16.92 28.87
CA VAL A 194 0.11 -15.88 28.62
C VAL A 194 -0.57 -15.54 29.95
N GLY A 195 -0.25 -14.36 30.48
CA GLY A 195 -0.99 -13.74 31.58
C GLY A 195 -1.99 -12.73 31.03
N ASP A 196 -3.24 -12.86 31.47
CA ASP A 196 -4.42 -12.08 31.09
C ASP A 196 -4.16 -10.57 30.97
N CYS A 197 -4.56 -9.99 29.83
CA CYS A 197 -4.54 -8.55 29.60
C CYS A 197 -5.90 -8.07 29.09
N ASP A 198 -6.81 -7.83 30.03
CA ASP A 198 -8.17 -7.31 29.84
C ASP A 198 -8.23 -5.79 29.54
N ILE A 199 -7.19 -5.25 28.88
CA ILE A 199 -7.08 -3.82 28.56
C ILE A 199 -7.50 -3.53 27.10
N PHE A 200 -7.48 -4.53 26.21
CA PHE A 200 -7.86 -4.35 24.81
C PHE A 200 -9.38 -4.23 24.58
N THR A 201 -10.20 -4.72 25.52
CA THR A 201 -11.66 -4.79 25.36
C THR A 201 -12.39 -3.48 25.69
N SER A 202 -11.73 -2.55 26.39
CA SER A 202 -12.32 -1.27 26.81
C SER A 202 -12.06 -0.11 25.83
N VAL A 203 -10.95 -0.14 25.08
CA VAL A 203 -10.61 0.91 24.10
C VAL A 203 -11.42 0.75 22.80
N ALA A 204 -11.77 -0.49 22.44
CA ALA A 204 -12.57 -0.81 21.26
C ALA A 204 -14.02 -0.28 21.30
N ARG A 205 -14.56 0.07 22.49
CA ARG A 205 -15.95 0.58 22.62
C ARG A 205 -16.09 2.09 22.44
N ASN A 206 -15.02 2.88 22.60
CA ASN A 206 -15.06 4.35 22.49
C ASN A 206 -14.44 4.91 21.20
N LEU A 207 -13.82 4.06 20.36
CA LEU A 207 -13.32 4.38 19.01
C LEU A 207 -14.37 4.11 17.91
N GLY A 208 -15.62 3.86 18.28
CA GLY A 208 -16.61 3.21 17.42
C GLY A 208 -17.12 4.00 16.20
N ASP A 209 -16.92 5.33 16.11
CA ASP A 209 -17.62 6.13 15.08
C ASP A 209 -16.71 6.89 14.09
N MET A 210 -15.49 7.28 14.48
CA MET A 210 -14.56 7.98 13.58
C MET A 210 -13.60 7.04 12.84
N THR A 211 -13.17 5.96 13.49
CA THR A 211 -12.42 4.88 12.83
C THR A 211 -13.33 4.07 11.91
N ALA A 212 -14.65 4.08 12.18
CA ALA A 212 -15.63 3.49 11.29
C ALA A 212 -15.55 4.14 9.90
N VAL A 213 -15.50 5.48 9.79
CA VAL A 213 -15.50 6.18 8.49
C VAL A 213 -14.24 5.91 7.65
N ALA A 214 -13.06 5.77 8.27
CA ALA A 214 -11.82 5.49 7.56
C ALA A 214 -11.60 4.00 7.25
N LEU A 215 -12.16 3.08 8.03
CA LEU A 215 -12.03 1.64 7.78
C LEU A 215 -12.96 1.13 6.67
N TYR A 216 -13.97 1.90 6.25
CA TYR A 216 -14.91 1.44 5.21
C TYR A 216 -14.27 1.23 3.85
N ASN A 217 -13.08 1.79 3.57
CA ASN A 217 -12.42 1.67 2.28
C ASN A 217 -11.53 0.43 2.14
N VAL A 218 -11.27 -0.27 3.24
CA VAL A 218 -10.48 -1.50 3.22
C VAL A 218 -11.38 -2.65 2.77
N LEU A 219 -10.93 -3.42 1.79
CA LEU A 219 -11.69 -4.55 1.27
C LEU A 219 -11.67 -5.72 2.25
N GLN A 220 -12.80 -6.42 2.34
CA GLN A 220 -12.84 -7.69 3.05
C GLN A 220 -12.16 -8.77 2.20
N TYR A 221 -11.38 -9.64 2.85
CA TYR A 221 -10.74 -10.75 2.16
C TYR A 221 -11.81 -11.69 1.57
N PRO A 222 -11.72 -12.04 0.28
CA PRO A 222 -12.70 -12.92 -0.36
C PRO A 222 -12.63 -14.33 0.24
N LEU A 223 -13.72 -14.78 0.87
CA LEU A 223 -13.79 -16.09 1.53
C LEU A 223 -13.55 -17.26 0.58
N ASP A 224 -13.92 -17.12 -0.69
CA ASP A 224 -13.69 -18.13 -1.72
C ASP A 224 -12.21 -18.28 -2.11
N ALA A 225 -11.36 -17.30 -1.79
CA ALA A 225 -9.91 -17.40 -1.95
C ALA A 225 -9.23 -18.25 -0.86
N LEU A 226 -9.92 -18.56 0.25
CA LEU A 226 -9.41 -19.48 1.29
C LEU A 226 -9.18 -20.90 0.77
N THR A 227 -9.81 -21.24 -0.37
CA THR A 227 -9.64 -22.53 -1.03
C THR A 227 -8.37 -22.63 -1.85
N SER A 228 -7.66 -21.50 -2.08
CA SER A 228 -6.38 -21.50 -2.77
C SER A 228 -5.37 -22.35 -2.01
N LYS A 229 -4.80 -23.35 -2.70
CA LYS A 229 -3.76 -24.22 -2.15
C LYS A 229 -2.51 -23.45 -1.70
N ASP A 230 -2.28 -22.29 -2.32
CA ASP A 230 -1.13 -21.44 -2.09
C ASP A 230 -1.54 -20.14 -1.38
N ASP A 231 -0.75 -19.72 -0.40
CA ASP A 231 -0.99 -18.51 0.41
C ASP A 231 -0.63 -17.19 -0.31
N TRP A 232 -0.30 -17.25 -1.59
CA TRP A 232 0.22 -16.08 -2.32
C TRP A 232 -0.82 -14.96 -2.43
N PHE A 233 -2.08 -15.30 -2.71
CA PHE A 233 -3.13 -14.31 -2.87
C PHE A 233 -3.47 -13.67 -1.54
N TYR A 234 -3.47 -14.45 -0.44
CA TYR A 234 -3.57 -13.93 0.91
C TYR A 234 -2.49 -12.89 1.20
N LYS A 235 -1.21 -13.23 0.96
CA LYS A 235 -0.08 -12.31 1.11
C LYS A 235 -0.21 -11.08 0.22
N ALA A 236 -0.59 -11.25 -1.05
CA ALA A 236 -0.77 -10.17 -2.01
C ALA A 236 -1.89 -9.21 -1.60
N PHE A 237 -3.04 -9.76 -1.22
CA PHE A 237 -4.21 -8.98 -0.83
C PHE A 237 -3.92 -8.17 0.42
N HIS A 238 -3.43 -8.80 1.49
CA HIS A 238 -3.04 -8.07 2.70
C HIS A 238 -1.94 -7.05 2.45
N PHE A 239 -1.02 -7.34 1.54
CA PHE A 239 -0.03 -6.36 1.11
C PHE A 239 -0.65 -5.19 0.33
N LEU A 240 -1.71 -5.37 -0.45
CA LEU A 240 -2.27 -4.30 -1.28
C LEU A 240 -3.36 -3.47 -0.61
N ASN A 241 -4.02 -4.01 0.42
CA ASN A 241 -5.26 -3.50 0.98
C ASN A 241 -5.08 -2.32 1.96
N ASP A 242 -4.50 -1.23 1.45
CA ASP A 242 -4.39 0.07 2.15
C ASP A 242 -5.50 1.04 1.72
N ASP A 243 -5.88 1.96 2.60
CA ASP A 243 -6.81 3.05 2.28
C ASP A 243 -6.09 4.19 1.55
N LEU A 244 -6.12 4.13 0.21
CA LEU A 244 -5.62 5.17 -0.68
C LEU A 244 -6.75 5.94 -1.38
N GLY A 245 -8.00 5.74 -0.98
CA GLY A 245 -9.18 6.36 -1.59
C GLY A 245 -9.98 5.44 -2.52
N ILE A 246 -11.14 5.94 -2.95
CA ILE A 246 -12.18 5.14 -3.61
C ILE A 246 -11.75 4.60 -4.98
N GLN A 247 -10.96 5.35 -5.76
CA GLN A 247 -10.47 4.91 -7.07
C GLN A 247 -9.54 3.71 -6.94
N TYR A 248 -8.60 3.76 -5.99
CA TYR A 248 -7.68 2.67 -5.71
C TYR A 248 -8.41 1.43 -5.17
N ARG A 249 -9.40 1.63 -4.28
CA ARG A 249 -10.27 0.55 -3.83
C ARG A 249 -10.99 -0.13 -5.00
N ASN A 250 -11.61 0.64 -5.90
CA ASN A 250 -12.30 0.09 -7.06
C ASN A 250 -11.35 -0.69 -7.99
N LEU A 251 -10.10 -0.22 -8.12
CA LEU A 251 -9.05 -0.95 -8.82
C LEU A 251 -8.76 -2.31 -8.15
N LEU A 252 -8.65 -2.35 -6.82
CA LEU A 252 -8.47 -3.60 -6.07
C LEU A 252 -9.68 -4.54 -6.21
N GLU A 253 -10.91 -4.03 -6.14
CA GLU A 253 -12.11 -4.86 -6.31
C GLU A 253 -12.14 -5.54 -7.69
N ASN A 254 -11.83 -4.80 -8.75
CA ASN A 254 -11.75 -5.36 -10.10
C ASN A 254 -10.57 -6.33 -10.26
N TRP A 255 -9.46 -6.12 -9.53
CA TRP A 255 -8.36 -7.08 -9.51
C TRP A 255 -8.76 -8.38 -8.82
N VAL A 256 -9.47 -8.31 -7.69
CA VAL A 256 -10.03 -9.49 -7.00
C VAL A 256 -10.96 -10.26 -7.95
N ILE A 257 -11.82 -9.57 -8.71
CA ILE A 257 -12.71 -10.20 -9.70
C ILE A 257 -11.90 -10.92 -10.80
N LEU A 258 -10.83 -10.30 -11.30
CA LEU A 258 -9.95 -10.92 -12.31
C LEU A 258 -9.29 -12.19 -11.77
N GLU A 259 -8.74 -12.14 -10.56
CA GLU A 259 -8.06 -13.29 -9.93
C GLU A 259 -9.04 -14.40 -9.57
N ARG A 260 -10.25 -14.05 -9.09
CA ARG A 260 -11.34 -15.01 -8.85
C ARG A 260 -11.71 -15.79 -10.11
N ASN A 261 -11.82 -15.12 -11.25
CA ASN A 261 -12.12 -15.75 -12.54
C ASN A 261 -11.00 -16.69 -13.04
N ARG A 262 -9.82 -16.63 -12.41
CA ARG A 262 -8.69 -17.52 -12.68
C ARG A 262 -8.42 -18.48 -11.53
N GLU A 263 -9.42 -18.69 -10.67
CA GLU A 263 -9.40 -19.61 -9.53
C GLU A 263 -8.19 -19.35 -8.61
N TRP A 264 -7.80 -18.08 -8.47
CA TRP A 264 -6.66 -17.67 -7.62
C TRP A 264 -5.34 -18.33 -8.02
N SER A 265 -5.22 -18.80 -9.26
CA SER A 265 -3.99 -19.43 -9.75
C SER A 265 -2.83 -18.43 -9.76
N GLN A 266 -1.62 -18.88 -9.44
CA GLN A 266 -0.41 -18.05 -9.49
C GLN A 266 -0.08 -17.52 -10.90
N GLY A 267 -0.85 -17.91 -11.91
CA GLY A 267 -0.59 -17.69 -13.32
C GLY A 267 0.27 -18.80 -13.93
N LEU A 268 0.22 -18.91 -15.25
CA LEU A 268 1.15 -19.76 -16.00
C LEU A 268 2.52 -19.07 -16.01
N LYS A 269 3.60 -19.82 -15.76
CA LYS A 269 4.99 -19.29 -15.85
C LYS A 269 5.28 -18.63 -17.21
N SER A 270 4.56 -19.03 -18.26
CA SER A 270 4.68 -18.51 -19.63
C SER A 270 3.91 -17.21 -19.89
N ARG A 271 3.09 -16.73 -18.94
CA ARG A 271 2.31 -15.49 -19.09
C ARG A 271 2.70 -14.51 -17.99
N SER A 272 3.48 -13.52 -18.35
CA SER A 272 3.83 -12.37 -17.52
C SER A 272 3.67 -11.09 -18.31
N LEU A 273 3.40 -9.98 -17.62
CA LEU A 273 3.55 -8.66 -18.23
C LEU A 273 5.02 -8.44 -18.61
N ASP A 274 5.24 -7.73 -19.72
CA ASP A 274 6.58 -7.35 -20.17
C ASP A 274 7.32 -6.59 -19.05
N ALA A 275 8.60 -6.91 -18.84
CA ALA A 275 9.44 -6.27 -17.83
C ALA A 275 10.17 -5.04 -18.38
N LYS A 276 10.11 -4.78 -19.68
CA LYS A 276 10.77 -3.64 -20.31
C LYS A 276 10.25 -2.32 -19.71
N TYR A 277 11.18 -1.47 -19.26
CA TYR A 277 10.92 -0.20 -18.56
C TYR A 277 10.29 -0.30 -17.17
N ARG A 278 10.11 -1.51 -16.62
CA ARG A 278 9.55 -1.68 -15.27
C ARG A 278 10.37 -0.88 -14.24
N PRO A 279 9.74 -0.09 -13.35
CA PRO A 279 10.44 0.63 -12.30
C PRO A 279 11.38 -0.28 -11.49
N ARG A 280 12.58 0.21 -11.19
CA ARG A 280 13.64 -0.56 -10.54
C ARG A 280 13.20 -1.13 -9.19
N GLU A 281 12.39 -0.38 -8.44
CA GLU A 281 11.84 -0.73 -7.14
C GLU A 281 11.01 -2.00 -7.23
N VAL A 282 10.17 -2.10 -8.27
CA VAL A 282 9.30 -3.25 -8.52
C VAL A 282 10.12 -4.45 -8.94
N SER A 283 11.13 -4.25 -9.80
CA SER A 283 12.07 -5.31 -10.19
C SER A 283 12.83 -5.87 -9.00
N ARG A 284 13.30 -5.01 -8.09
CA ARG A 284 13.96 -5.41 -6.84
C ARG A 284 13.01 -6.17 -5.92
N TRP A 285 11.76 -5.71 -5.78
CA TRP A 285 10.75 -6.39 -4.96
C TRP A 285 10.38 -7.77 -5.49
N ILE A 286 10.18 -7.91 -6.80
CA ILE A 286 9.94 -9.22 -7.43
C ILE A 286 11.16 -10.14 -7.22
N GLY A 287 12.38 -9.64 -7.47
CA GLY A 287 13.62 -10.40 -7.29
C GLY A 287 13.91 -10.77 -5.82
N GLY A 288 13.47 -9.94 -4.87
CA GLY A 288 13.55 -10.17 -3.43
C GLY A 288 12.46 -11.09 -2.86
N ALA A 289 11.77 -11.86 -3.71
CA ALA A 289 10.66 -12.74 -3.34
C ALA A 289 9.46 -12.02 -2.70
N ARG A 290 9.23 -10.75 -3.06
CA ARG A 290 8.06 -9.90 -2.74
C ARG A 290 7.82 -9.65 -1.25
N TYR A 291 7.41 -10.68 -0.52
CA TYR A 291 6.84 -10.58 0.84
C TYR A 291 7.84 -10.85 1.96
N ARG A 292 9.14 -10.87 1.68
CA ARG A 292 10.16 -11.02 2.73
C ARG A 292 10.11 -9.82 3.67
N ASP A 293 10.37 -10.06 4.95
CA ASP A 293 10.25 -9.08 6.04
C ASP A 293 11.04 -7.79 5.78
N SER A 294 12.18 -7.90 5.09
CA SER A 294 13.03 -6.77 4.70
C SER A 294 12.44 -5.85 3.62
N VAL A 295 11.37 -6.26 2.92
CA VAL A 295 10.74 -5.51 1.81
C VAL A 295 9.30 -5.11 2.12
N LYS A 296 8.86 -5.23 3.39
CA LYS A 296 7.49 -4.92 3.81
C LYS A 296 7.11 -3.44 3.76
N ARG A 297 8.07 -2.52 3.61
CA ARG A 297 7.82 -1.07 3.63
C ARG A 297 7.95 -0.44 2.24
N THR A 298 7.20 0.64 2.04
CA THR A 298 7.18 1.50 0.85
C THR A 298 8.59 1.73 0.31
N CYS A 299 8.81 1.36 -0.94
CA CYS A 299 10.16 1.33 -1.53
C CYS A 299 10.49 2.58 -2.37
N ILE A 300 9.73 3.67 -2.26
CA ILE A 300 10.00 4.92 -2.99
C ILE A 300 10.52 5.95 -2.00
N ALA A 301 11.81 6.27 -2.11
CA ALA A 301 12.38 7.40 -1.40
C ALA A 301 11.79 8.71 -1.95
N SER A 302 11.57 9.69 -1.07
CA SER A 302 10.85 10.92 -1.41
C SER A 302 11.45 11.66 -2.61
N GLU A 303 12.78 11.68 -2.68
CA GLU A 303 13.58 12.29 -3.74
C GLU A 303 13.48 11.57 -5.09
N ARG A 304 13.01 10.30 -5.10
CA ARG A 304 12.91 9.47 -6.30
C ARG A 304 11.52 9.37 -6.88
N ILE A 305 10.53 10.04 -6.28
CA ILE A 305 9.15 9.97 -6.75
C ILE A 305 9.01 10.40 -8.22
N ILE A 306 9.69 11.47 -8.64
CA ILE A 306 9.64 11.98 -10.01
C ILE A 306 10.20 10.98 -11.02
N ASP A 307 11.32 10.32 -10.70
CA ASP A 307 11.90 9.31 -11.58
C ASP A 307 11.01 8.06 -11.62
N PHE A 308 10.44 7.69 -10.46
CA PHE A 308 9.50 6.58 -10.37
C PHE A 308 8.25 6.80 -11.22
N THR A 309 7.66 7.99 -11.21
CA THR A 309 6.47 8.27 -12.03
C THR A 309 6.77 8.21 -13.53
N LYS A 310 7.94 8.71 -13.95
CA LYS A 310 8.42 8.59 -15.33
C LYS A 310 8.60 7.12 -15.75
N ASP A 311 9.29 6.33 -14.94
CA ASP A 311 9.51 4.90 -15.19
C ASP A 311 8.16 4.16 -15.23
N PHE A 312 7.23 4.48 -14.32
CA PHE A 312 5.90 3.90 -14.29
C PHE A 312 5.13 4.19 -15.59
N TRP A 313 5.05 5.45 -16.01
CA TRP A 313 4.32 5.82 -17.24
C TRP A 313 4.96 5.22 -18.49
N GLN A 314 6.29 5.18 -18.55
CA GLN A 314 7.01 4.53 -19.65
C GLN A 314 6.71 3.03 -19.72
N TRP A 315 6.73 2.34 -18.58
CA TRP A 315 6.35 0.93 -18.49
C TRP A 315 4.91 0.70 -18.88
N TRP A 316 3.99 1.50 -18.33
CA TRP A 316 2.57 1.38 -18.58
C TRP A 316 2.22 1.59 -20.05
N CYS A 317 2.85 2.57 -20.71
CA CYS A 317 2.75 2.78 -22.15
C CYS A 317 3.24 1.56 -22.96
N ASN A 318 4.38 0.96 -22.60
CA ASN A 318 4.90 -0.23 -23.28
C ASN A 318 3.96 -1.43 -23.16
N LEU A 319 3.20 -1.53 -22.06
CA LEU A 319 2.22 -2.60 -21.85
C LEU A 319 0.92 -2.41 -22.65
N GLN A 320 0.63 -1.20 -23.15
CA GLN A 320 -0.62 -0.94 -23.85
C GLN A 320 -0.75 -1.77 -25.13
N PRO A 321 -1.98 -2.19 -25.48
CA PRO A 321 -2.25 -2.82 -26.77
C PRO A 321 -2.09 -1.81 -27.92
N GLU A 322 -1.80 -2.30 -29.12
CA GLU A 322 -1.51 -1.46 -30.31
C GLU A 322 -2.61 -0.46 -30.65
N TRP A 323 -3.88 -0.81 -30.38
CA TRP A 323 -5.02 0.07 -30.64
C TRP A 323 -5.12 1.25 -29.67
N ARG A 324 -4.33 1.25 -28.60
CA ARG A 324 -4.27 2.29 -27.57
C ARG A 324 -2.92 3.01 -27.63
N PRO A 325 -2.74 3.92 -28.60
CA PRO A 325 -1.47 4.60 -28.80
C PRO A 325 -1.14 5.48 -27.59
N THR A 326 0.16 5.71 -27.41
CA THR A 326 0.71 6.66 -26.46
C THR A 326 0.64 8.07 -27.01
N ILE A 327 0.29 9.02 -26.17
CA ILE A 327 0.23 10.46 -26.45
C ILE A 327 1.28 11.14 -25.56
N GLU A 328 2.08 12.01 -26.14
CA GLU A 328 3.00 12.86 -25.38
C GLU A 328 2.22 14.05 -24.80
N VAL A 329 2.19 14.14 -23.46
CA VAL A 329 1.58 15.27 -22.74
C VAL A 329 2.61 15.79 -21.75
N ASP A 330 2.95 17.07 -21.84
CA ASP A 330 3.79 17.77 -20.85
C ASP A 330 5.06 16.99 -20.44
N THR A 331 5.80 16.51 -21.43
CA THR A 331 7.08 15.75 -21.32
C THR A 331 6.98 14.28 -20.88
N VAL A 332 5.80 13.78 -20.51
CA VAL A 332 5.61 12.36 -20.15
C VAL A 332 4.62 11.70 -21.11
N ALA A 333 5.07 10.61 -21.70
CA ALA A 333 4.25 9.76 -22.54
C ALA A 333 3.18 9.04 -21.70
N LYS A 334 1.89 9.21 -22.03
CA LYS A 334 0.76 8.54 -21.37
C LYS A 334 -0.13 7.82 -22.38
N PRO A 335 -0.85 6.74 -22.01
CA PRO A 335 -1.82 6.11 -22.90
C PRO A 335 -2.94 7.07 -23.31
N ARG A 336 -3.47 6.90 -24.52
CA ARG A 336 -4.71 7.58 -24.90
C ARG A 336 -5.83 7.25 -23.91
N VAL A 337 -6.58 8.28 -23.49
CA VAL A 337 -7.77 8.16 -22.64
C VAL A 337 -8.79 7.22 -23.31
N LEU A 338 -9.34 6.31 -22.51
CA LEU A 338 -10.35 5.35 -22.98
C LEU A 338 -11.67 6.05 -23.30
N THR A 339 -12.34 5.58 -24.35
CA THR A 339 -13.66 6.04 -24.78
C THR A 339 -14.63 4.88 -24.86
N THR A 340 -15.94 5.15 -24.93
CA THR A 340 -16.98 4.12 -25.13
C THR A 340 -16.78 3.32 -26.43
N ASN A 341 -16.13 3.90 -27.44
CA ASN A 341 -15.83 3.21 -28.71
C ASN A 341 -14.76 2.10 -28.55
N ASP A 342 -14.06 2.04 -27.42
CA ASP A 342 -12.97 1.09 -27.17
C ASP A 342 -13.45 -0.24 -26.55
N GLU A 343 -14.74 -0.38 -26.25
CA GLU A 343 -15.32 -1.54 -25.57
C GLU A 343 -15.10 -2.87 -26.30
N ASN A 344 -15.08 -2.84 -27.64
CA ASN A 344 -14.94 -4.04 -28.48
C ASN A 344 -13.48 -4.34 -28.88
N LYS A 345 -12.50 -3.63 -28.31
CA LYS A 345 -11.08 -3.82 -28.66
C LYS A 345 -10.46 -4.98 -27.89
N SER A 346 -9.39 -5.55 -28.46
CA SER A 346 -8.74 -6.72 -27.87
C SER A 346 -7.86 -6.33 -26.68
N TRP A 347 -8.20 -6.84 -25.49
CA TRP A 347 -7.41 -6.67 -24.25
C TRP A 347 -6.49 -7.85 -23.95
N LYS A 348 -6.26 -8.72 -24.94
CA LYS A 348 -5.50 -9.98 -24.77
C LYS A 348 -4.10 -9.76 -24.17
N LYS A 349 -3.42 -8.66 -24.51
CA LYS A 349 -2.08 -8.31 -24.00
C LYS A 349 -2.06 -8.08 -22.47
N LEU A 350 -3.15 -7.54 -21.92
CA LEU A 350 -3.29 -7.26 -20.48
C LEU A 350 -4.09 -8.33 -19.71
N ASN A 351 -4.56 -9.38 -20.39
CA ASN A 351 -5.25 -10.52 -19.77
C ASN A 351 -4.24 -11.48 -19.12
N VAL A 352 -3.54 -10.97 -18.10
CA VAL A 352 -2.51 -11.69 -17.34
C VAL A 352 -2.87 -11.59 -15.85
N ALA A 353 -3.28 -12.71 -15.26
CA ALA A 353 -3.58 -12.84 -13.84
C ALA A 353 -2.41 -13.47 -13.07
N GLY A 354 -2.52 -13.54 -11.74
CA GLY A 354 -1.52 -14.13 -10.87
C GLY A 354 -0.39 -13.19 -10.49
N GLN A 355 0.66 -13.74 -9.88
CA GLN A 355 1.75 -12.97 -9.27
C GLN A 355 2.58 -12.13 -10.27
N ASN A 356 2.54 -12.50 -11.55
CA ASN A 356 3.28 -11.84 -12.64
C ASN A 356 2.37 -10.99 -13.54
N GLY A 357 1.12 -10.82 -13.14
CA GLY A 357 0.12 -9.99 -13.81
C GLY A 357 -0.04 -8.62 -13.16
N TRP A 358 -1.31 -8.22 -13.00
CA TRP A 358 -1.73 -6.91 -12.48
C TRP A 358 -1.20 -6.58 -11.09
N LEU A 359 -0.88 -7.57 -10.26
CA LEU A 359 -0.28 -7.37 -8.94
C LEU A 359 0.87 -6.34 -8.98
N SER A 360 1.79 -6.48 -9.93
CA SER A 360 2.96 -5.60 -10.03
C SER A 360 2.62 -4.14 -10.37
N LEU A 361 1.59 -3.90 -11.19
CA LEU A 361 1.10 -2.56 -11.52
C LEU A 361 0.40 -1.91 -10.32
N ILE A 362 -0.40 -2.69 -9.60
CA ILE A 362 -1.13 -2.22 -8.42
C ILE A 362 -0.14 -1.88 -7.30
N VAL A 363 0.92 -2.67 -7.13
CA VAL A 363 2.01 -2.33 -6.19
C VAL A 363 2.65 -0.99 -6.52
N CYS A 364 2.85 -0.65 -7.81
CA CYS A 364 3.39 0.66 -8.19
C CYS A 364 2.51 1.80 -7.69
N VAL A 365 1.21 1.77 -8.02
CA VAL A 365 0.29 2.84 -7.62
C VAL A 365 0.07 2.83 -6.11
N LYS A 366 0.14 1.68 -5.44
CA LYS A 366 0.12 1.61 -3.97
C LYS A 366 1.29 2.39 -3.37
N TRP A 367 2.51 2.08 -3.79
CA TRP A 367 3.70 2.75 -3.26
C TRP A 367 3.74 4.23 -3.59
N TRP A 368 3.30 4.61 -4.80
CA TRP A 368 3.19 6.00 -5.17
C TRP A 368 2.18 6.74 -4.28
N GLY A 369 0.98 6.18 -4.06
CA GLY A 369 -0.02 6.75 -3.17
C GLY A 369 0.48 6.89 -1.72
N LEU A 370 1.14 5.86 -1.19
CA LEU A 370 1.76 5.90 0.13
C LEU A 370 2.89 6.95 0.23
N ALA A 371 3.72 7.09 -0.80
CA ALA A 371 4.75 8.10 -0.85
C ALA A 371 4.15 9.51 -0.80
N LEU A 372 3.06 9.76 -1.56
CA LEU A 372 2.34 11.03 -1.53
C LEU A 372 1.70 11.30 -0.17
N GLN A 373 1.06 10.30 0.46
CA GLN A 373 0.50 10.43 1.81
C GLN A 373 1.57 10.77 2.85
N SER A 374 2.76 10.16 2.75
CA SER A 374 3.89 10.47 3.65
C SER A 374 4.40 11.91 3.48
N GLN A 375 4.13 12.53 2.33
CA GLN A 375 4.52 13.90 2.00
C GLN A 375 3.34 14.88 2.05
N ALA A 376 2.18 14.52 2.61
CA ALA A 376 0.91 15.22 2.39
C ALA A 376 0.91 16.75 2.66
N CYS A 377 1.81 17.26 3.50
CA CYS A 377 1.95 18.71 3.73
C CYS A 377 2.76 19.46 2.65
N ASN A 378 3.58 18.75 1.88
CA ASN A 378 4.57 19.32 0.95
C ASN A 378 4.44 18.80 -0.49
N ALA A 379 3.67 17.74 -0.74
CA ALA A 379 3.49 17.17 -2.06
C ALA A 379 2.78 18.18 -2.99
N PRO A 380 3.35 18.52 -4.16
CA PRO A 380 2.66 19.32 -5.15
C PRO A 380 1.33 18.69 -5.56
N ALA A 381 0.27 19.49 -5.70
CA ALA A 381 -1.06 19.02 -6.11
C ALA A 381 -1.02 18.25 -7.44
N ALA A 382 -0.14 18.65 -8.36
CA ALA A 382 0.08 17.99 -9.64
C ALA A 382 0.53 16.52 -9.50
N TRP A 383 1.28 16.17 -8.45
CA TRP A 383 1.72 14.78 -8.25
C TRP A 383 0.58 13.87 -7.79
N LYS A 384 -0.35 14.43 -7.00
CA LYS A 384 -1.57 13.73 -6.60
C LYS A 384 -2.49 13.53 -7.80
N GLU A 385 -2.68 14.56 -8.62
CA GLU A 385 -3.46 14.47 -9.85
C GLU A 385 -2.89 13.43 -10.83
N ASP A 386 -1.56 13.37 -10.98
CA ASP A 386 -0.90 12.38 -11.83
C ASP A 386 -1.08 10.93 -11.30
N TRP A 387 -1.05 10.75 -9.97
CA TRP A 387 -1.35 9.45 -9.33
C TRP A 387 -2.81 9.04 -9.49
N GLU A 388 -3.75 9.98 -9.33
CA GLU A 388 -5.19 9.75 -9.56
C GLU A 388 -5.42 9.36 -11.03
N GLN A 389 -4.79 10.06 -11.97
CA GLN A 389 -4.86 9.73 -13.40
C GLN A 389 -4.31 8.34 -13.70
N ALA A 390 -3.18 7.94 -13.12
CA ALA A 390 -2.62 6.59 -13.26
C ALA A 390 -3.57 5.52 -12.73
N THR A 391 -4.18 5.77 -11.56
CA THR A 391 -5.10 4.84 -10.92
C THR A 391 -6.38 4.67 -11.74
N ASP A 392 -6.95 5.77 -12.24
CA ASP A 392 -8.12 5.76 -13.12
C ASP A 392 -7.84 5.04 -14.45
N ASP A 393 -6.65 5.24 -15.01
CA ASP A 393 -6.23 4.59 -16.26
C ASP A 393 -6.10 3.07 -16.11
N LEU A 394 -5.47 2.63 -15.01
CA LEU A 394 -5.38 1.21 -14.65
C LEU A 394 -6.78 0.62 -14.42
N LEU A 395 -7.64 1.33 -13.68
CA LEU A 395 -9.00 0.91 -13.40
C LEU A 395 -9.80 0.73 -14.70
N GLY A 396 -9.81 1.73 -15.58
CA GLY A 396 -10.52 1.64 -16.87
C GLY A 396 -9.97 0.54 -17.78
N SER A 397 -8.66 0.31 -17.74
CA SER A 397 -8.02 -0.78 -18.51
C SER A 397 -8.37 -2.16 -17.96
N LEU A 398 -8.42 -2.31 -16.64
CA LEU A 398 -8.80 -3.55 -15.98
C LEU A 398 -10.29 -3.86 -16.21
N GLU A 399 -11.16 -2.85 -16.14
CA GLU A 399 -12.56 -2.98 -16.56
C GLU A 399 -12.66 -3.43 -18.03
N GLY A 400 -11.82 -2.89 -18.92
CA GLY A 400 -11.71 -3.32 -20.31
C GLY A 400 -11.35 -4.80 -20.44
N VAL A 401 -10.37 -5.28 -19.65
CA VAL A 401 -9.99 -6.70 -19.58
C VAL A 401 -11.16 -7.56 -19.09
N LEU A 402 -11.87 -7.14 -18.04
CA LEU A 402 -13.02 -7.87 -17.49
C LEU A 402 -14.16 -7.97 -18.52
N ARG A 403 -14.50 -6.85 -19.18
CA ARG A 403 -15.49 -6.83 -20.28
C ARG A 403 -15.09 -7.73 -21.43
N TYR A 404 -13.82 -7.71 -21.85
CA TYR A 404 -13.30 -8.59 -22.90
C TYR A 404 -13.41 -10.08 -22.54
N LEU A 405 -13.36 -10.42 -21.25
CA LEU A 405 -13.56 -11.78 -20.74
C LEU A 405 -15.05 -12.16 -20.57
N GLY A 406 -15.99 -11.23 -20.81
CA GLY A 406 -17.41 -11.45 -20.54
C GLY A 406 -17.76 -11.45 -19.05
N ILE A 407 -16.88 -10.92 -18.19
CA ILE A 407 -17.08 -10.85 -16.75
C ILE A 407 -17.73 -9.51 -16.42
N PRO A 408 -18.91 -9.48 -15.78
CA PRO A 408 -19.46 -8.23 -15.28
C PRO A 408 -18.52 -7.65 -14.21
N GLY A 409 -17.98 -6.46 -14.47
CA GLY A 409 -17.14 -5.74 -13.51
C GLY A 409 -17.92 -5.30 -12.28
N ALA A 410 -17.21 -4.81 -11.25
CA ALA A 410 -17.86 -4.11 -10.14
C ALA A 410 -18.67 -2.95 -10.72
N ARG A 411 -20.00 -2.94 -10.50
CA ARG A 411 -20.84 -1.84 -10.98
C ARG A 411 -20.33 -0.55 -10.34
N LYS A 412 -20.18 0.51 -11.13
CA LYS A 412 -19.98 1.86 -10.59
C LYS A 412 -21.18 2.17 -9.69
N VAL A 413 -20.95 2.20 -8.38
CA VAL A 413 -21.95 2.58 -7.37
C VAL A 413 -22.13 4.08 -7.41
#